data_AF-A0A7S4I0F4-F1
#
_entry.id   AF-A0A7S4I0F4-F1
#
_cell.length_a   1.000
_cell.length_b   1.000
_cell.length_c   1.000
_cell.angle_alpha   90.00
_cell.angle_beta   90.00
_cell.angle_gamma   90.00
#
_symmetry.space_group_name_H-M   'P 1'
#
loop_
_entity.id
_entity.type
_entity.pdbx_description
1 polymer ?
#
loop_
_entity_poly.entity_id
_entity_poly.type
_entity_poly.pdbx_seq_one_letter_code
_entity_poly.pdbx_strand_id
1 'polypeptide(L)'
;IPDGTSARDLTVTMTPTRIAVQIGADAPLFDEELYMKIYVGSNADNDCSIWEVTDKRAVVFHLIKWHRIAAGNVRDASRTWWRKCFVSEDAFEMANPHGEYYNQKDK
;
A
#
# COMPACT_ATOMS: atom_id res chain seq x y z
N ILE A 1 -10.00 6.20 -11.84
CA ILE A 1 -10.85 5.26 -12.63
C ILE A 1 -11.94 6.06 -13.32
N PRO A 2 -12.58 5.58 -14.41
CA PRO A 2 -13.69 6.29 -15.04
C PRO A 2 -14.79 6.67 -14.03
N ASP A 3 -15.42 7.83 -14.24
CA ASP A 3 -16.50 8.31 -13.37
C ASP A 3 -17.65 7.30 -13.32
N GLY A 4 -18.06 6.92 -12.11
CA GLY A 4 -19.19 6.01 -11.90
C GLY A 4 -18.82 4.52 -11.88
N THR A 5 -17.55 4.16 -12.06
CA THR A 5 -17.08 2.78 -11.88
C THR A 5 -17.40 2.27 -10.47
N SER A 6 -18.07 1.11 -10.39
CA SER A 6 -18.37 0.43 -9.13
C SER A 6 -17.19 -0.44 -8.71
N ALA A 7 -17.06 -0.70 -7.40
CA ALA A 7 -16.08 -1.66 -6.90
C ALA A 7 -16.25 -3.07 -7.50
N ARG A 8 -17.48 -3.42 -7.91
CA ARG A 8 -17.78 -4.72 -8.56
C ARG A 8 -17.23 -4.84 -9.97
N ASP A 9 -16.96 -3.72 -10.63
CA ASP A 9 -16.45 -3.69 -11.99
C ASP A 9 -14.91 -3.78 -12.01
N LEU A 10 -14.29 -3.69 -10.83
CA LEU A 10 -12.84 -3.72 -10.64
C LEU A 10 -12.36 -5.10 -10.22
N THR A 11 -11.30 -5.56 -10.88
CA THR A 11 -10.46 -6.65 -10.40
C THR A 11 -9.19 -6.01 -9.83
N VAL A 12 -9.06 -6.04 -8.51
CA VAL A 12 -7.87 -5.55 -7.81
C VAL A 12 -7.08 -6.74 -7.27
N THR A 13 -5.84 -6.88 -7.73
CA THR A 13 -4.92 -7.92 -7.26
C THR A 13 -3.83 -7.27 -6.43
N MET A 14 -3.76 -7.64 -5.16
CA MET A 14 -2.69 -7.21 -4.26
C MET A 14 -1.86 -8.43 -3.86
N THR A 15 -0.56 -8.35 -4.13
CA THR A 15 0.44 -9.30 -3.65
C THR A 15 1.43 -8.57 -2.73
N PRO A 16 2.27 -9.27 -1.96
CA PRO A 16 3.24 -8.60 -1.10
C PRO A 16 4.15 -7.59 -1.82
N THR A 17 4.36 -7.71 -3.13
CA THR A 17 5.30 -6.87 -3.90
C THR A 17 4.67 -6.15 -5.08
N ARG A 18 3.38 -6.31 -5.37
CA ARG A 18 2.77 -5.77 -6.58
C ARG A 18 1.28 -5.49 -6.39
N ILE A 19 0.81 -4.39 -6.98
CA ILE A 19 -0.61 -4.01 -7.02
C ILE A 19 -1.02 -3.85 -8.48
N ALA A 20 -2.10 -4.53 -8.85
CA ALA A 20 -2.73 -4.39 -10.16
C ALA A 20 -4.20 -4.04 -10.04
N VAL A 21 -4.68 -3.16 -10.92
CA VAL A 21 -6.10 -2.77 -11.05
C VAL A 21 -6.51 -2.93 -12.49
N GLN A 22 -7.58 -3.68 -12.71
CA GLN A 22 -8.18 -3.92 -14.02
C GLN A 22 -9.68 -3.60 -13.96
N ILE A 23 -10.23 -3.09 -15.07
CA ILE A 23 -11.68 -3.00 -15.28
C ILE A 23 -12.05 -4.02 -16.36
N GLY A 24 -13.00 -4.91 -16.07
CA GLY A 24 -13.44 -5.93 -17.03
C GLY A 24 -12.33 -6.89 -17.46
N ALA A 25 -12.26 -7.19 -18.76
CA ALA A 25 -11.31 -8.15 -19.35
C ALA A 25 -10.12 -7.48 -20.07
N ASP A 26 -10.03 -6.16 -20.05
CA ASP A 26 -9.00 -5.39 -20.76
C ASP A 26 -7.65 -5.41 -20.04
N ALA A 27 -6.62 -4.78 -20.64
CA ALA A 27 -5.33 -4.61 -19.99
C ALA A 27 -5.46 -3.87 -18.64
N PRO A 28 -4.60 -4.16 -17.65
CA PRO A 28 -4.62 -3.47 -16.37
C PRO A 28 -4.47 -1.95 -16.55
N LEU A 29 -5.33 -1.19 -15.87
CA LEU A 29 -5.22 0.27 -15.79
C LEU A 29 -4.03 0.71 -14.95
N PHE A 30 -3.62 -0.15 -14.03
CA PHE A 30 -2.53 0.06 -13.10
C PHE A 30 -1.90 -1.30 -12.82
N ASP A 31 -0.58 -1.40 -12.91
CA ASP A 31 0.13 -2.64 -12.60
C ASP A 31 1.59 -2.33 -12.21
N GLU A 32 1.79 -2.07 -10.93
CA GLU A 32 3.04 -1.53 -10.41
C GLU A 32 3.67 -2.40 -9.32
N GLU A 33 4.99 -2.48 -9.36
CA GLU A 33 5.78 -3.13 -8.31
C GLU A 33 5.99 -2.17 -7.15
N LEU A 34 5.71 -2.65 -5.93
CA LEU A 34 5.92 -1.93 -4.70
C LEU A 34 7.42 -1.84 -4.38
N TYR A 35 7.86 -0.67 -3.92
CA TYR A 35 9.23 -0.46 -3.46
C TYR A 35 9.60 -1.37 -2.28
N MET A 36 8.63 -1.67 -1.41
CA MET A 36 8.81 -2.53 -0.25
C MET A 36 7.60 -3.45 -0.05
N LYS A 37 7.85 -4.56 0.63
CA LYS A 37 6.82 -5.56 0.90
C LYS A 37 5.70 -5.02 1.78
N ILE A 38 4.48 -5.34 1.41
CA ILE A 38 3.28 -5.17 2.23
C ILE A 38 2.80 -6.50 2.79
N TYR A 39 2.00 -6.43 3.84
CA TYR A 39 1.30 -7.56 4.39
C TYR A 39 -0.08 -7.69 3.74
N VAL A 40 -0.26 -8.75 2.95
CA VAL A 40 -1.55 -9.16 2.39
C VAL A 40 -2.00 -10.36 3.21
N GLY A 41 -2.88 -10.12 4.17
CA GLY A 41 -3.41 -11.13 5.08
C GLY A 41 -4.59 -11.88 4.46
N SER A 42 -5.18 -12.80 5.24
CA SER A 42 -6.44 -13.44 4.85
C SER A 42 -7.63 -12.53 5.16
N ASN A 43 -8.83 -12.86 4.67
CA ASN A 43 -10.06 -12.11 4.93
C ASN A 43 -10.44 -12.00 6.42
N ALA A 44 -9.73 -12.68 7.33
CA ALA A 44 -9.93 -12.63 8.78
C ALA A 44 -8.90 -11.78 9.53
N ASP A 45 -7.86 -11.26 8.85
CA ASP A 45 -6.84 -10.42 9.49
C ASP A 45 -7.27 -8.95 9.49
N ASN A 46 -7.54 -8.41 10.68
CA ASN A 46 -7.84 -6.98 10.84
C ASN A 46 -6.62 -6.09 10.50
N ASP A 47 -5.41 -6.63 10.51
CA ASP A 47 -4.16 -5.92 10.22
C ASP A 47 -3.62 -6.19 8.81
N CYS A 48 -4.49 -6.41 7.82
CA CYS A 48 -4.11 -6.63 6.43
C CYS A 48 -4.23 -5.37 5.55
N SER A 49 -3.49 -5.37 4.44
CA SER A 49 -3.64 -4.32 3.43
C SER A 49 -4.97 -4.51 2.68
N ILE A 50 -5.73 -3.43 2.52
CA ILE A 50 -7.04 -3.43 1.88
C ILE A 50 -7.13 -2.34 0.81
N TRP A 51 -8.20 -2.37 0.02
CA TRP A 51 -8.53 -1.31 -0.93
C TRP A 51 -10.01 -0.99 -0.88
N GLU A 52 -10.36 0.23 -1.28
CA GLU A 52 -11.74 0.67 -1.41
C GLU A 52 -11.91 1.63 -2.60
N VAL A 53 -13.16 1.82 -3.03
CA VAL A 53 -13.51 2.85 -4.01
C VAL A 53 -14.10 4.04 -3.27
N THR A 54 -13.46 5.19 -3.40
CA THR A 54 -13.91 6.46 -2.82
C THR A 54 -14.56 7.32 -3.90
N ASP A 55 -15.74 7.86 -3.60
CA ASP A 55 -16.52 8.76 -4.46
C ASP A 55 -16.79 8.25 -5.89
N LYS A 56 -16.69 6.93 -6.12
CA LYS A 56 -16.80 6.29 -7.45
C LYS A 56 -15.81 6.86 -8.49
N ARG A 57 -14.67 7.38 -8.03
CA ARG A 57 -13.68 8.08 -8.87
C ARG A 57 -12.25 7.66 -8.59
N ALA A 58 -11.96 7.29 -7.35
CA ALA A 58 -10.64 6.89 -6.90
C ALA A 58 -10.65 5.48 -6.30
N VAL A 59 -9.56 4.74 -6.52
CA VAL A 59 -9.23 3.54 -5.75
C VAL A 59 -8.22 3.97 -4.70
N VAL A 60 -8.54 3.73 -3.43
CA VAL A 60 -7.66 4.04 -2.31
C VAL A 60 -7.11 2.73 -1.75
N PHE A 61 -5.79 2.67 -1.58
CA PHE A 61 -5.11 1.53 -0.98
C PHE A 61 -4.65 1.87 0.43
N HIS A 62 -5.07 1.05 1.39
CA HIS A 62 -4.62 1.13 2.78
C HIS A 62 -3.58 0.02 3.00
N LEU A 63 -2.30 0.39 2.97
CA LEU A 63 -1.19 -0.56 2.95
C LEU A 63 -0.59 -0.77 4.33
N ILE A 64 -0.46 -2.03 4.73
CA ILE A 64 0.24 -2.42 5.96
C ILE A 64 1.65 -2.85 5.59
N LYS A 65 2.64 -2.14 6.12
CA LYS A 65 4.04 -2.47 5.89
C LYS A 65 4.39 -3.85 6.45
N TRP A 66 5.17 -4.64 5.71
CA TRP A 66 5.71 -5.90 6.22
C TRP A 66 6.74 -5.65 7.34
N HIS A 67 7.66 -4.71 7.12
CA HIS A 67 8.64 -4.31 8.12
C HIS A 67 8.00 -3.33 9.11
N ARG A 68 7.65 -3.85 10.30
CA ARG A 68 7.14 -3.09 11.43
C ARG A 68 7.89 -3.48 12.70
N ILE A 69 8.26 -2.49 13.52
CA ILE A 69 8.84 -2.74 14.85
C ILE A 69 7.82 -3.44 15.74
N ALA A 70 6.57 -2.98 15.75
CA ALA A 70 5.49 -3.55 16.56
C ALA A 70 5.22 -5.04 16.27
N ALA A 71 5.52 -5.49 15.04
CA ALA A 71 5.42 -6.90 14.64
C ALA A 71 6.71 -7.70 14.87
N GLY A 72 7.78 -7.09 15.42
CA GLY A 72 9.06 -7.75 15.69
C GLY A 72 9.92 -8.05 14.45
N ASN A 73 9.46 -7.68 13.24
CA ASN A 73 10.11 -8.03 11.98
C ASN A 73 11.39 -7.22 11.70
N VAL A 74 11.56 -6.07 12.36
CA VAL A 74 12.75 -5.24 12.28
C VAL A 74 13.09 -4.63 13.64
N ARG A 75 14.38 -4.40 13.90
CA ARG A 75 14.89 -3.81 15.15
C ARG A 75 15.21 -2.31 15.04
N ASP A 76 15.29 -1.80 13.81
CA ASP A 76 15.64 -0.41 13.51
C ASP A 76 14.47 0.25 12.75
N ALA A 77 14.05 1.43 13.22
CA ALA A 77 12.99 2.22 12.63
C ALA A 77 13.31 2.65 11.19
N SER A 78 14.58 2.91 10.87
CA SER A 78 15.02 3.29 9.54
C SER A 78 14.64 2.25 8.47
N ARG A 79 14.57 0.96 8.86
CA ARG A 79 14.19 -0.16 7.99
C ARG A 79 12.68 -0.23 7.70
N THR A 80 11.88 0.59 8.38
CA THR A 80 10.43 0.73 8.13
C THR A 80 10.11 1.87 7.17
N TRP A 81 11.09 2.73 6.86
CA TRP A 81 10.87 3.93 6.07
C TRP A 81 10.85 3.60 4.59
N TRP A 82 9.77 4.00 3.94
CA TRP A 82 9.61 3.89 2.51
C TRP A 82 10.20 5.16 1.90
N ARG A 83 11.03 5.01 0.88
CA ARG A 83 11.61 6.12 0.11
C ARG A 83 10.89 6.36 -1.21
N LYS A 84 10.05 5.40 -1.58
CA LYS A 84 9.11 5.36 -2.69
C LYS A 84 7.96 4.45 -2.27
N CYS A 85 6.79 4.65 -2.87
CA CYS A 85 5.67 3.72 -2.91
C CYS A 85 5.91 2.61 -3.94
N PHE A 86 6.27 2.98 -5.17
CA PHE A 86 6.49 2.05 -6.28
C PHE A 86 7.94 2.07 -6.78
N VAL A 87 8.36 1.04 -7.50
CA VAL A 87 9.73 0.97 -8.04
C VAL A 87 9.93 1.96 -9.20
N SER A 88 8.89 2.18 -10.00
CA SER A 88 8.90 2.97 -11.23
C SER A 88 8.91 4.48 -11.02
N GLU A 89 8.51 4.97 -9.85
CA GLU A 89 8.40 6.39 -9.54
C GLU A 89 9.73 6.99 -9.04
N ASP A 90 9.79 8.32 -8.98
CA ASP A 90 10.90 9.04 -8.35
C ASP A 90 10.90 8.89 -6.83
N ALA A 91 12.06 9.15 -6.22
CA ALA A 91 12.19 9.10 -4.77
C ALA A 91 11.40 10.23 -4.12
N PHE A 92 10.83 9.96 -2.94
CA PHE A 92 10.33 11.03 -2.09
C PHE A 92 11.45 12.04 -1.82
N GLU A 93 11.13 13.33 -1.91
CA GLU A 93 12.10 14.42 -1.66
C GLU A 93 12.72 14.31 -0.26
N MET A 94 11.94 13.84 0.72
CA MET A 94 12.38 13.65 2.09
C MET A 94 12.84 12.20 2.32
N ALA A 95 14.14 12.02 2.51
CA ALA A 95 14.74 10.71 2.78
C ALA A 95 14.35 10.12 4.14
N ASN A 96 14.01 10.99 5.12
CA ASN A 96 13.62 10.60 6.48
C ASN A 96 12.23 11.18 6.78
N PRO A 97 11.26 10.37 7.23
CA PRO A 97 9.95 10.89 7.64
C PRO A 97 10.10 11.80 8.87
N HIS A 98 9.49 12.99 8.84
CA HIS A 98 9.41 13.86 10.01
C HIS A 98 8.58 13.18 11.11
N GLY A 99 9.18 13.02 12.28
CA GLY A 99 8.66 12.14 13.32
C GLY A 99 7.71 12.81 14.30
N GLU A 100 6.41 12.59 14.09
CA GLU A 100 5.43 12.41 15.19
C GLU A 100 4.95 10.94 15.29
N TYR A 101 4.91 10.19 14.17
CA TYR A 101 4.41 8.81 14.14
C TYR A 101 5.45 7.75 14.57
N TYR A 102 6.76 8.03 14.40
CA TYR A 102 7.85 7.08 14.71
C TYR A 102 8.65 7.44 15.97
N ASN A 103 8.46 8.66 16.50
CA ASN A 103 9.15 9.18 17.69
C ASN A 103 8.37 8.95 18.99
N GLN A 104 7.26 8.20 18.98
CA GLN A 104 6.59 7.79 20.22
C GLN A 104 7.38 6.66 20.89
N LYS A 105 8.55 7.02 21.43
CA LYS A 105 8.95 6.47 22.72
C LYS A 105 8.12 7.24 23.75
N ASP A 106 7.45 6.50 24.63
CA ASP A 106 6.80 7.01 25.84
C ASP A 106 5.42 7.67 25.65
N LYS A 107 4.36 6.84 25.68
CA LYS A 107 3.16 7.11 26.48
C LYS A 107 2.73 5.84 27.19
#